data_AF-A0A167HIL6-F1
#
_entry.id   AF-A0A167HIL6-F1
#
_cell.length_a   1.000
_cell.length_b   1.000
_cell.length_c   1.000
_cell.angle_alpha   90.00
_cell.angle_beta   90.00
_cell.angle_gamma   90.00
#
_symmetry.space_group_name_H-M   'P 1'
#
loop_
_entity.id
_entity.type
_entity.pdbx_description
1 polymer ?
#
loop_
_entity_poly.entity_id
_entity_poly.type
_entity_poly.pdbx_seq_one_letter_code
_entity_poly.pdbx_strand_id
1 'polypeptide(L)'
;MVTRILSDDPGKATMHNREGLSWAFFKDALLDYHLWPIDLLGRTWSIPVTPPQAYIMLTCKALGFNTFETNLLTIPGYTIFHTALVLDMGLGKGQPALADRSHHPVLGTASTNCSLVALLPALANSNWSKWVLSTLLVGYPYCHAVFVAFTSRNSGSVRT
;
A
#
# COMPACT_ATOMS: atom_id res chain seq x y z
N MET A 1 -21.15 -20.05 17.16
CA MET A 1 -19.98 -19.86 16.28
C MET A 1 -19.09 -18.84 16.95
N VAL A 2 -18.07 -19.27 17.69
CA VAL A 2 -17.04 -18.36 18.20
C VAL A 2 -16.35 -17.77 16.96
N THR A 3 -16.31 -16.45 16.83
CA THR A 3 -15.71 -15.80 15.67
C THR A 3 -14.24 -16.17 15.62
N ARG A 4 -13.71 -16.47 14.41
CA ARG A 4 -12.29 -16.79 14.18
C ARG A 4 -11.33 -15.86 14.93
N ILE A 5 -11.70 -14.59 15.02
CA ILE A 5 -11.00 -13.52 15.75
C ILE A 5 -10.76 -13.88 17.22
N LEU A 6 -11.73 -14.47 17.91
CA LEU A 6 -11.60 -14.89 19.31
C LEU A 6 -10.79 -16.17 19.48
N SER A 7 -10.65 -16.97 18.42
CA SER A 7 -9.77 -18.13 18.40
C SER A 7 -8.32 -17.76 18.14
N ASP A 8 -8.08 -16.70 17.35
CA ASP A 8 -6.74 -16.21 17.02
C ASP A 8 -6.16 -15.34 18.16
N ASP A 9 -6.99 -14.55 18.85
CA ASP A 9 -6.61 -13.76 20.04
C ASP A 9 -7.78 -13.67 21.04
N PRO A 10 -7.79 -14.50 22.10
CA PRO A 10 -8.82 -14.47 23.13
C PRO A 10 -8.92 -13.14 23.89
N GLY A 11 -7.84 -12.34 23.91
CA GLY A 11 -7.79 -11.03 24.55
C GLY A 11 -8.72 -10.00 23.90
N LYS A 12 -9.10 -10.21 22.63
CA LYS A 12 -10.05 -9.36 21.90
C LYS A 12 -11.50 -9.45 22.39
N ALA A 13 -11.84 -10.46 23.21
CA ALA A 13 -13.16 -10.61 23.83
C ALA A 13 -13.32 -9.86 25.17
N THR A 14 -12.27 -9.20 25.67
CA THR A 14 -12.24 -8.70 27.05
C THR A 14 -13.05 -7.43 27.28
N MET A 15 -13.37 -6.67 26.23
CA MET A 15 -14.20 -5.46 26.33
C MET A 15 -15.69 -5.75 26.14
N HIS A 16 -16.51 -5.13 26.98
CA HIS A 16 -17.96 -5.23 26.84
C HIS A 16 -18.46 -4.35 25.70
N ASN A 17 -19.44 -4.82 24.91
CA ASN A 17 -19.97 -4.09 23.74
C ASN A 17 -20.64 -2.73 24.08
N ARG A 18 -20.79 -2.40 25.37
CA ARG A 18 -21.33 -1.13 25.90
C ARG A 18 -20.36 -0.40 26.84
N GLU A 19 -19.09 -0.79 26.84
CA GLU A 19 -18.01 -0.09 27.55
C GLU A 19 -17.48 1.05 26.68
N GLY A 20 -17.50 2.27 27.21
CA GLY A 20 -16.99 3.44 26.49
C GLY A 20 -15.47 3.44 26.44
N LEU A 21 -14.89 3.82 25.30
CA LEU A 21 -13.46 4.10 25.21
C LEU A 21 -13.15 5.40 25.96
N SER A 22 -12.37 5.28 27.04
CA SER A 22 -11.80 6.43 27.73
C SER A 22 -10.75 7.11 26.87
N TRP A 23 -10.60 8.42 27.01
CA TRP A 23 -9.52 9.19 26.40
C TRP A 23 -8.12 8.69 26.82
N ALA A 24 -8.01 8.11 28.02
CA ALA A 24 -6.78 7.47 28.49
C ALA A 24 -6.39 6.31 27.56
N PHE A 25 -7.29 5.35 27.32
CA PHE A 25 -7.04 4.21 26.42
C PHE A 25 -6.72 4.65 24.99
N PHE A 26 -7.35 5.71 24.50
CA PHE A 26 -7.01 6.25 23.17
C PHE A 26 -5.57 6.78 23.12
N LYS A 27 -5.14 7.50 24.16
CA LYS A 27 -3.76 8.01 24.26
C LYS A 27 -2.76 6.87 24.38
N ASP A 28 -3.07 5.86 25.19
CA ASP A 28 -2.19 4.71 25.41
C ASP A 28 -2.01 3.92 24.10
N ALA A 29 -3.09 3.69 23.35
CA ALA A 29 -3.02 3.06 22.03
C ALA A 29 -2.24 3.89 21.00
N LEU A 30 -2.33 5.23 21.05
CA LEU A 30 -1.62 6.11 20.11
C LEU A 30 -0.12 6.24 20.44
N LEU A 31 0.25 6.11 21.71
CA LEU A 31 1.62 6.19 22.21
C LEU A 31 2.32 4.83 22.29
N ASP A 32 1.70 3.76 21.78
CA ASP A 32 2.32 2.43 21.73
C ASP A 32 3.52 2.43 20.76
N TYR A 33 4.72 2.49 21.35
CA TYR A 33 5.99 2.47 20.64
C TYR A 33 6.18 1.22 19.77
N HIS A 34 5.55 0.09 20.10
CA HIS A 34 5.69 -1.14 19.32
C HIS A 34 4.96 -1.06 17.96
N LEU A 35 3.89 -0.26 17.88
CA LEU A 35 3.12 -0.06 16.65
C LEU A 35 3.66 1.07 15.77
N TRP A 36 4.41 2.01 16.34
CA TRP A 36 4.93 3.17 15.61
C TRP A 36 5.67 2.84 14.31
N PRO A 37 6.54 1.81 14.22
CA PRO A 37 7.18 1.47 12.96
C PRO A 37 6.17 1.07 11.86
N ILE A 38 5.15 0.30 12.21
CA ILE A 38 4.11 -0.15 11.28
C ILE A 38 3.25 1.05 10.86
N ASP A 39 2.89 1.91 11.81
CA ASP A 39 2.08 3.10 11.54
C ASP A 39 2.84 4.15 10.71
N LEU A 40 4.15 4.30 10.94
CA LEU A 40 4.99 5.17 10.14
C LEU A 40 5.03 4.69 8.69
N LEU A 41 5.29 3.40 8.47
CA LEU A 41 5.26 2.79 7.14
C LEU A 41 3.90 2.95 6.47
N GLY A 42 2.81 2.71 7.21
CA GLY A 42 1.43 2.88 6.75
C GLY A 42 1.05 4.33 6.43
N ARG A 43 1.77 5.33 6.95
CA ARG A 43 1.62 6.75 6.58
C ARG A 43 2.52 7.17 5.43
N THR A 44 3.74 6.63 5.34
CA THR A 44 4.75 7.10 4.37
C THR A 44 4.71 6.38 3.02
N TRP A 45 4.12 5.18 2.93
CA TRP A 45 4.16 4.37 1.71
C TRP A 45 3.54 5.03 0.47
N SER A 46 2.55 5.91 0.63
CA SER A 46 1.87 6.57 -0.50
C SER A 46 2.57 7.83 -0.99
N ILE A 47 3.55 8.36 -0.24
CA ILE A 47 4.29 9.58 -0.58
C ILE A 47 4.92 9.51 -1.99
N PRO A 48 5.69 8.46 -2.36
CA PRO A 48 6.36 8.41 -3.67
C PRO A 48 5.40 8.30 -4.87
N VAL A 49 4.21 7.76 -4.67
CA VAL A 49 3.26 7.43 -5.76
C VAL A 49 2.20 8.51 -5.97
N THR A 50 1.92 9.31 -4.95
CA THR A 50 0.86 10.34 -5.00
C THR A 50 1.12 11.40 -6.09
N PRO A 51 2.31 12.01 -6.21
CA PRO A 51 2.55 13.01 -7.26
C PRO A 51 2.49 12.43 -8.69
N PRO A 52 3.18 11.31 -9.02
CA PRO A 52 3.10 10.69 -10.34
C PRO A 52 1.66 10.35 -10.76
N GLN A 53 0.84 9.85 -9.83
CA GLN A 53 -0.55 9.52 -10.11
C GLN A 53 -1.39 10.76 -10.48
N ALA A 54 -1.14 11.90 -9.82
CA ALA A 54 -1.83 13.15 -10.13
C ALA A 54 -1.35 13.80 -11.44
N TYR A 55 -0.08 13.63 -11.78
CA TYR A 55 0.55 14.36 -12.89
C TYR A 55 0.82 13.55 -14.15
N ILE A 56 0.58 12.22 -14.18
CA ILE A 56 0.89 11.37 -15.34
C ILE A 56 0.32 11.89 -16.66
N MET A 57 -0.89 12.46 -16.66
CA MET A 57 -1.49 13.07 -17.85
C MET A 57 -0.77 14.34 -18.29
N LEU A 58 -0.33 15.17 -17.33
CA LEU A 58 0.45 16.36 -17.60
C LEU A 58 1.83 15.99 -18.13
N THR A 59 2.46 14.96 -17.55
CA THR A 59 3.73 14.41 -18.01
C THR A 59 3.61 13.91 -19.44
N CYS A 60 2.58 13.15 -19.81
CA CYS A 60 2.36 12.69 -21.18
C CYS A 60 2.16 13.86 -22.16
N LYS A 61 1.38 14.87 -21.78
CA LYS A 61 1.23 16.08 -22.60
C LYS A 61 2.54 16.83 -22.78
N ALA A 62 3.37 16.94 -21.74
CA ALA A 62 4.69 17.57 -21.81
C ALA A 62 5.67 16.78 -22.70
N LEU A 63 5.44 15.49 -22.93
CA LEU A 63 6.22 14.65 -23.86
C LEU A 63 5.79 14.82 -25.33
N GLY A 64 4.73 15.60 -25.60
CA GLY A 64 4.25 15.89 -26.94
C GLY A 64 3.10 15.00 -27.43
N PHE A 65 2.53 14.15 -26.56
CA PHE A 65 1.36 13.33 -26.90
C PHE A 65 0.08 14.17 -26.96
N ASN A 66 -0.83 13.81 -27.87
CA ASN A 66 -2.15 14.44 -27.96
C ASN A 66 -3.02 14.06 -26.75
N THR A 67 -4.11 14.79 -26.52
CA THR A 67 -5.07 14.54 -25.42
C THR A 67 -5.69 13.15 -25.51
N PHE A 68 -6.04 12.69 -26.72
CA PHE A 68 -6.58 11.36 -26.94
C PHE A 68 -5.56 10.26 -26.57
N GLU A 69 -4.32 10.40 -27.05
CA GLU A 69 -3.24 9.47 -26.77
C GLU A 69 -2.91 9.44 -25.28
N THR A 70 -2.85 10.61 -24.63
CA THR A 70 -2.60 10.73 -23.19
C THR A 70 -3.63 9.96 -22.38
N ASN A 71 -4.93 10.09 -22.72
CA ASN A 71 -5.98 9.32 -22.03
C ASN A 71 -5.75 7.82 -22.18
N LEU A 72 -5.46 7.34 -23.40
CA LEU A 72 -5.21 5.93 -23.66
C LEU A 72 -3.97 5.42 -22.92
N LEU A 73 -2.91 6.22 -22.89
CA LEU A 73 -1.62 5.91 -22.28
C LEU A 73 -1.66 5.89 -20.74
N THR A 74 -2.72 6.40 -20.11
CA THR A 74 -2.92 6.25 -18.65
C THR A 74 -3.56 4.92 -18.25
N ILE A 75 -4.31 4.28 -19.15
CA ILE A 75 -5.05 3.04 -18.86
C ILE A 75 -4.11 1.91 -18.40
N PRO A 76 -2.97 1.64 -19.07
CA PRO A 76 -2.10 0.53 -18.68
C PRO A 76 -1.59 0.61 -17.24
N GLY A 77 -1.28 1.81 -16.73
CA GLY A 77 -0.81 1.99 -15.36
C GLY A 77 -1.86 1.55 -14.34
N TYR A 78 -3.12 1.95 -14.55
CA TYR A 78 -4.23 1.51 -13.71
C TYR A 78 -4.53 0.02 -13.89
N THR A 79 -4.44 -0.53 -15.10
CA THR A 79 -4.64 -1.97 -15.31
C THR A 79 -3.63 -2.79 -14.51
N ILE A 80 -2.34 -2.42 -14.56
CA ILE A 80 -1.29 -3.10 -13.78
C ILE A 80 -1.59 -3.01 -12.28
N PHE A 81 -1.96 -1.83 -11.79
CA PHE A 81 -2.34 -1.63 -10.38
C PHE A 81 -3.50 -2.56 -9.95
N HIS A 82 -4.59 -2.60 -10.72
CA HIS A 82 -5.75 -3.43 -10.39
C HIS A 82 -5.43 -4.93 -10.50
N THR A 83 -4.66 -5.34 -11.49
CA THR A 83 -4.23 -6.74 -11.63
C THR A 83 -3.33 -7.16 -10.47
N ALA A 84 -2.35 -6.33 -10.09
CA ALA A 84 -1.50 -6.58 -8.93
C ALA A 84 -2.33 -6.70 -7.64
N LEU A 85 -3.29 -5.80 -7.43
CA LEU A 85 -4.19 -5.84 -6.28
C LEU A 85 -5.02 -7.14 -6.23
N VAL A 86 -5.58 -7.57 -7.36
CA VAL A 86 -6.37 -8.82 -7.42
C VAL A 86 -5.49 -10.04 -7.19
N LEU A 87 -4.27 -10.06 -7.73
CA LEU A 87 -3.31 -11.14 -7.51
C LEU A 87 -2.91 -11.24 -6.03
N ASP A 88 -2.60 -10.10 -5.39
CA ASP A 88 -2.27 -10.05 -3.96
C ASP A 88 -3.43 -10.57 -3.09
N MET A 89 -4.67 -10.22 -3.44
CA MET A 89 -5.85 -10.73 -2.74
C MET A 89 -6.13 -12.23 -3.02
N GLY A 90 -5.93 -12.68 -4.26
CA GLY A 90 -6.21 -14.05 -4.71
C GLY A 90 -5.22 -15.07 -4.16
N LEU A 91 -3.92 -14.77 -4.21
CA LEU A 91 -2.85 -15.61 -3.66
C LEU A 91 -3.00 -15.79 -2.13
N GLY A 92 -3.54 -14.78 -1.45
CA GLY A 92 -3.75 -14.80 0.00
C GLY A 92 -4.76 -15.83 0.52
N LYS A 93 -5.60 -16.44 -0.34
CA LYS A 93 -6.58 -17.47 0.06
C LYS A 93 -6.06 -18.91 -0.04
N GLY A 94 -5.02 -19.16 -0.85
CA GLY A 94 -4.61 -20.52 -1.23
C GLY A 94 -3.42 -21.10 -0.47
N GLN A 95 -2.61 -20.29 0.23
CA GLN A 95 -1.31 -20.75 0.72
C GLN A 95 -1.00 -20.30 2.17
N PRO A 96 -1.09 -21.22 3.17
CA PRO A 96 -0.59 -20.96 4.51
C PRO A 96 0.94 -20.88 4.61
N ALA A 97 1.69 -21.36 3.59
CA ALA A 97 3.16 -21.30 3.57
C ALA A 97 3.72 -19.91 3.17
N LEU A 98 2.91 -19.05 2.54
CA LEU A 98 3.22 -17.62 2.34
C LEU A 98 2.61 -16.75 3.47
N ALA A 99 2.40 -17.33 4.65
CA ALA A 99 1.84 -16.63 5.82
C ALA A 99 2.67 -15.41 6.24
N ASP A 100 3.95 -15.38 5.88
CA ASP A 100 4.82 -14.23 6.06
C ASP A 100 4.61 -13.22 4.91
N ARG A 101 3.58 -12.39 5.06
CA ARG A 101 3.23 -11.33 4.10
C ARG A 101 4.22 -10.16 4.12
N SER A 102 5.29 -10.24 4.90
CA SER A 102 6.29 -9.18 5.10
C SER A 102 7.06 -8.82 3.83
N HIS A 103 7.16 -9.75 2.87
CA HIS A 103 7.84 -9.51 1.58
C HIS A 103 7.05 -8.58 0.63
N HIS A 104 5.73 -8.49 0.72
CA HIS A 104 4.92 -7.71 -0.24
C HIS A 104 5.15 -6.20 -0.12
N PRO A 105 5.18 -5.60 1.10
CA PRO A 105 5.57 -4.20 1.27
C PRO A 105 6.99 -3.89 0.77
N VAL A 106 7.93 -4.82 0.96
CA VAL A 106 9.32 -4.66 0.51
C VAL A 106 9.40 -4.64 -1.01
N LEU A 107 8.71 -5.58 -1.68
CA LEU A 107 8.66 -5.64 -3.14
C LEU A 107 7.99 -4.40 -3.75
N GLY A 108 6.90 -3.92 -3.15
CA GLY A 108 6.22 -2.70 -3.62
C GLY A 108 7.02 -1.42 -3.41
N THR A 109 7.71 -1.32 -2.27
CA THR A 109 8.58 -0.18 -1.99
C THR A 109 9.83 -0.22 -2.88
N ALA A 110 10.39 -1.40 -3.13
CA ALA A 110 11.53 -1.59 -4.03
C ALA A 110 11.17 -1.26 -5.47
N SER A 111 10.04 -1.74 -6.01
CA SER A 111 9.63 -1.45 -7.39
C SER A 111 9.39 0.05 -7.63
N THR A 112 8.76 0.72 -6.67
CA THR A 112 8.51 2.17 -6.70
C THR A 112 9.80 2.97 -6.65
N ASN A 113 10.71 2.64 -5.72
CA ASN A 113 12.00 3.34 -5.60
C ASN A 113 12.93 3.07 -6.79
N CYS A 114 12.96 1.84 -7.32
CA CYS A 114 13.71 1.53 -8.53
C CYS A 114 13.19 2.34 -9.74
N SER A 115 11.87 2.49 -9.87
CA SER A 115 11.27 3.28 -10.94
C SER A 115 11.59 4.78 -10.79
N LEU A 116 11.58 5.31 -9.56
CA LEU A 116 11.98 6.69 -9.26
C LEU A 116 13.46 6.95 -9.58
N VAL A 117 14.35 6.06 -9.15
CA VAL A 117 15.80 6.18 -9.40
C VAL A 117 16.09 6.06 -10.90
N ALA A 118 15.42 5.14 -11.61
CA ALA A 118 15.58 4.98 -13.06
C ALA A 118 15.03 6.17 -13.86
N LEU A 119 14.07 6.92 -13.31
CA LEU A 119 13.51 8.10 -13.98
C LEU A 119 14.52 9.24 -14.10
N LEU A 120 15.43 9.40 -13.11
CA LEU A 120 16.45 10.45 -13.10
C LEU A 120 17.37 10.45 -14.36
N PRO A 121 18.01 9.33 -14.75
CA PRO A 121 18.82 9.29 -15.96
C PRO A 121 17.99 9.20 -17.26
N ALA A 122 16.77 8.66 -17.21
CA ALA A 122 15.90 8.54 -18.37
C ALA A 122 15.35 9.89 -18.87
N LEU A 123 15.51 10.97 -18.09
CA LEU A 123 15.08 12.30 -18.49
C LEU A 123 15.74 12.81 -19.79
N ALA A 124 16.95 12.32 -20.12
CA ALA A 124 17.72 12.81 -21.25
C ALA A 124 17.43 12.11 -22.60
N ASN A 125 17.02 10.84 -22.62
CA ASN A 125 17.28 10.01 -23.81
C ASN A 125 16.06 9.42 -24.56
N SER A 126 14.82 9.40 -24.02
CA SER A 126 13.63 8.97 -24.80
C SER A 126 12.28 9.29 -24.14
N ASN A 127 11.28 9.74 -24.93
CA ASN A 127 9.92 10.00 -24.46
C ASN A 127 9.18 8.71 -24.05
N TRP A 128 9.42 7.61 -24.76
CA TRP A 128 8.81 6.31 -24.45
C TRP A 128 9.35 5.72 -23.14
N SER A 129 10.64 5.87 -22.87
CA SER A 129 11.23 5.42 -21.60
C SER A 129 10.63 6.18 -20.40
N LYS A 130 10.42 7.50 -20.54
CA LYS A 130 9.74 8.32 -19.51
C LYS A 130 8.31 7.86 -19.28
N TRP A 131 7.58 7.53 -20.35
CA TRP A 131 6.22 7.01 -20.24
C TRP A 131 6.18 5.64 -19.54
N VAL A 132 7.04 4.69 -19.92
CA VAL A 132 7.10 3.36 -19.29
C VAL A 132 7.40 3.47 -17.80
N LEU A 133 8.41 4.26 -17.43
CA LEU A 133 8.78 4.46 -16.02
C LEU A 133 7.68 5.15 -15.21
N SER A 134 7.02 6.16 -15.79
CA SER A 134 5.87 6.82 -15.16
C SER A 134 4.69 5.86 -14.99
N THR A 135 4.46 4.99 -15.97
CA THR A 135 3.39 3.98 -15.95
C THR A 135 3.65 2.91 -14.90
N LEU A 136 4.88 2.43 -14.77
CA LEU A 136 5.29 1.49 -13.72
C LEU A 136 5.21 2.09 -12.32
N LEU A 137 5.49 3.39 -12.20
CA LEU A 137 5.39 4.11 -10.93
C LEU A 137 3.94 4.25 -10.45
N VAL A 138 2.98 4.37 -11.38
CA VAL A 138 1.54 4.35 -11.08
C VAL A 138 1.01 2.92 -10.90
N GLY A 139 1.52 1.97 -11.69
CA GLY A 139 1.17 0.54 -11.63
C GLY A 139 1.90 -0.23 -10.53
N TYR A 140 2.19 0.40 -9.39
CA TYR A 140 2.88 -0.23 -8.27
C TYR A 140 1.96 -1.23 -7.53
N PRO A 141 2.50 -2.26 -6.85
CA PRO A 141 1.67 -3.22 -6.11
C PRO A 141 1.16 -2.61 -4.80
N TYR A 142 -0.13 -2.81 -4.52
CA TYR A 142 -0.83 -2.14 -3.42
C TYR A 142 -0.60 -2.83 -2.07
N CYS A 143 0.32 -2.30 -1.27
CA CYS A 143 0.70 -2.89 0.02
C CYS A 143 -0.15 -2.45 1.23
N HIS A 144 -1.05 -1.46 1.08
CA HIS A 144 -1.82 -0.90 2.20
C HIS A 144 -2.64 -1.94 2.98
N ALA A 145 -3.28 -2.87 2.28
CA ALA A 145 -4.06 -3.95 2.91
C ALA A 145 -3.18 -4.84 3.81
N VAL A 146 -1.90 -4.99 3.48
CA VAL A 146 -0.93 -5.75 4.28
C VAL A 146 -0.55 -4.97 5.54
N PHE A 147 -0.32 -3.65 5.45
CA PHE A 147 -0.07 -2.82 6.63
C PHE A 147 -1.25 -2.84 7.61
N VAL A 148 -2.49 -2.70 7.13
CA VAL A 148 -3.68 -2.80 7.98
C VAL A 148 -3.78 -4.17 8.64
N ALA A 149 -3.48 -5.25 7.91
CA ALA A 149 -3.44 -6.59 8.48
C ALA A 149 -2.36 -6.76 9.55
N PHE A 150 -1.18 -6.13 9.38
CA PHE A 150 -0.12 -6.13 10.39
C PHE A 150 -0.50 -5.33 11.62
N THR A 151 -1.05 -4.12 11.48
CA THR A 151 -1.54 -3.34 12.63
C THR A 151 -2.61 -4.14 13.39
N SER A 152 -3.55 -4.81 12.69
CA SER A 152 -4.57 -5.63 13.34
C SER A 152 -3.99 -6.84 14.11
N ARG A 153 -2.91 -7.47 13.62
CA ARG A 153 -2.26 -8.60 14.28
C ARG A 153 -1.40 -8.17 15.47
N ASN A 154 -0.75 -7.01 15.38
CA ASN A 154 0.20 -6.54 16.39
C ASN A 154 -0.44 -5.65 17.46
N SER A 155 -1.67 -5.15 17.25
CA SER A 155 -2.40 -4.27 18.19
C SER A 155 -2.90 -4.96 19.47
N GLY A 156 -2.47 -6.19 19.77
CA GLY A 156 -2.68 -6.85 21.07
C GLY A 156 -4.12 -6.85 21.60
N SER A 157 -4.31 -6.86 22.92
CA SER A 157 -5.64 -6.79 23.54
C SER A 157 -6.30 -5.41 23.32
N VAL A 158 -7.64 -5.34 23.44
CA VAL A 158 -8.35 -4.04 23.47
C VAL A 158 -8.01 -3.22 24.74
N ARG A 159 -7.35 -3.86 25.72
CA ARG A 159 -6.84 -3.24 26.95
C ARG A 159 -5.32 -3.21 26.91
N THR A 160 -4.78 -2.07 26.48
CA THR A 160 -3.51 -1.51 26.93
C THR A 160 -3.83 -0.19 27.59
#